data_AF-A0A399G0N8-F1
#
_entry.id   AF-A0A399G0N8-F1
#
_cell.length_a   1.000
_cell.length_b   1.000
_cell.length_c   1.000
_cell.angle_alpha   90.00
_cell.angle_beta   90.00
_cell.angle_gamma   90.00
#
_symmetry.space_group_name_H-M   'P 1'
#
loop_
_entity.id
_entity.type
_entity.pdbx_description
1 polymer ?
#
loop_
_entity_poly.entity_id
_entity_poly.type
_entity_poly.pdbx_seq_one_letter_code
_entity_poly.pdbx_strand_id
1 'polypeptide(L)'
;MTEQPSADEIAATRLAADPGRIRQQLMADLAEMSALGHAEVRADPAGDVPELVAVVRERADRLGFDSPVQTATLAKKRLRELPVAERGPGSAIAAYHRAASRTLRDGHVAAHQKSPDGDRHLLFFRTVEEATGVTVTLEARVRAESDGVVWLDSFGWPTTTASAVYVFTGPEGQYFDQAVADLRDDTVPFDRAMLMLLASTLGTAPSALEDEQRIAAAGQIARRRGDLGGYLYQTRNYADAAFDRDWFGACLYRSALEAVFENFLGSAAFSLVDMTELDEIDQRLRELLPEAPASTAAVPVGMPAHHWWWQTAVQR
;
A
#
# COMPACT_ATOMS: atom_id res chain seq x y z
N MET A 1 19.76 -12.21 -30.35
CA MET A 1 19.23 -11.80 -29.04
C MET A 1 17.72 -11.91 -29.14
N THR A 2 17.13 -12.91 -28.51
CA THR A 2 15.66 -13.02 -28.37
C THR A 2 15.26 -12.15 -27.20
N GLU A 3 14.46 -11.11 -27.45
CA GLU A 3 13.83 -10.31 -26.40
C GLU A 3 13.09 -11.24 -25.43
N GLN A 4 13.39 -11.10 -24.14
CA GLN A 4 12.60 -11.78 -23.12
C GLN A 4 11.21 -11.12 -23.10
N PRO A 5 10.12 -11.91 -23.14
CA PRO A 5 8.78 -11.35 -23.10
C PRO A 5 8.58 -10.55 -21.82
N SER A 6 7.89 -9.42 -21.94
CA SER A 6 7.64 -8.53 -20.80
C SER A 6 6.78 -9.23 -19.74
N ALA A 7 6.78 -8.72 -18.49
CA ALA A 7 5.92 -9.26 -17.44
C ALA A 7 4.43 -9.22 -17.84
N ASP A 8 4.03 -8.19 -18.60
CA ASP A 8 2.67 -8.03 -19.12
C ASP A 8 2.38 -9.02 -20.26
N GLU A 9 3.33 -9.31 -21.13
CA GLU A 9 3.20 -10.36 -22.15
C GLU A 9 3.14 -11.75 -21.52
N ILE A 10 3.92 -12.01 -20.47
CA ILE A 10 3.86 -13.26 -19.70
C ILE A 10 2.52 -13.38 -18.96
N ALA A 11 2.04 -12.29 -18.35
CA ALA A 11 0.75 -12.26 -17.68
C ALA A 11 -0.40 -12.46 -18.69
N ALA A 12 -0.40 -11.73 -19.81
CA ALA A 12 -1.36 -11.88 -20.89
C ALA A 12 -1.34 -13.27 -21.52
N THR A 13 -0.15 -13.85 -21.70
CA THR A 13 0.02 -15.23 -22.20
C THR A 13 -0.50 -16.25 -21.18
N ARG A 14 -0.28 -16.06 -19.88
CA ARG A 14 -0.86 -16.91 -18.82
C ARG A 14 -2.39 -16.76 -18.75
N LEU A 15 -2.90 -15.54 -18.92
CA LEU A 15 -4.33 -15.24 -18.99
C LEU A 15 -4.99 -15.92 -20.19
N ALA A 16 -4.32 -15.90 -21.35
CA ALA A 16 -4.77 -16.57 -22.56
C ALA A 16 -4.61 -18.09 -22.49
N ALA A 17 -3.60 -18.59 -21.76
CA ALA A 17 -3.29 -20.01 -21.68
C ALA A 17 -4.24 -20.82 -20.78
N ASP A 18 -4.87 -20.21 -19.77
CA ASP A 18 -5.81 -20.92 -18.89
C ASP A 18 -6.99 -20.04 -18.38
N PRO A 19 -7.96 -19.72 -19.26
CA PRO A 19 -9.18 -19.00 -18.88
C PRO A 19 -10.03 -19.75 -17.83
N GLY A 20 -9.90 -21.08 -17.77
CA GLY A 20 -10.62 -21.92 -16.82
C GLY A 20 -10.17 -21.67 -15.39
N ARG A 21 -8.86 -21.60 -15.16
CA ARG A 21 -8.28 -21.31 -13.85
C ARG A 21 -8.64 -19.91 -13.35
N ILE A 22 -8.66 -18.90 -14.21
CA ILE A 22 -9.07 -17.54 -13.82
C ILE A 22 -10.53 -17.51 -13.38
N ARG A 23 -11.40 -18.18 -14.14
CA ARG A 23 -12.82 -18.28 -13.77
C ARG A 23 -13.00 -19.02 -12.44
N GLN A 24 -12.27 -20.10 -12.21
CA GLN A 24 -12.29 -20.83 -10.93
C GLN A 24 -11.82 -19.94 -9.77
N GLN A 25 -10.74 -19.18 -9.96
CA GLN A 25 -10.25 -18.25 -8.94
C GLN A 25 -11.29 -17.16 -8.65
N LEU A 26 -11.88 -16.55 -9.68
CA LEU A 26 -12.92 -15.54 -9.51
C LEU A 26 -14.14 -16.12 -8.78
N MET A 27 -14.57 -17.34 -9.12
CA MET A 27 -15.67 -18.00 -8.40
C MET A 27 -15.33 -18.26 -6.94
N ALA A 28 -14.10 -18.67 -6.63
CA ALA A 28 -13.65 -18.86 -5.25
C ALA A 28 -13.65 -17.52 -4.47
N ASP A 29 -13.16 -16.45 -5.10
CA ASP A 29 -13.16 -15.12 -4.50
C ASP A 29 -14.59 -14.62 -4.22
N LEU A 30 -15.51 -14.82 -5.16
CA LEU A 30 -16.92 -14.44 -5.00
C LEU A 30 -17.63 -15.28 -3.92
N ALA A 31 -17.29 -16.57 -3.82
CA ALA A 31 -17.80 -17.43 -2.77
C ALA A 31 -17.30 -16.98 -1.38
N GLU A 32 -16.04 -16.58 -1.27
CA GLU A 32 -15.49 -16.01 -0.03
C GLU A 32 -16.20 -14.69 0.32
N MET A 33 -16.38 -13.79 -0.65
CA MET A 33 -17.13 -12.54 -0.45
C MET A 33 -18.55 -12.79 0.05
N SER A 34 -19.24 -13.79 -0.49
CA SER A 34 -20.56 -14.19 -0.02
C SER A 34 -20.51 -14.75 1.41
N ALA A 35 -19.47 -15.52 1.75
CA ALA A 35 -19.30 -16.11 3.07
C ALA A 35 -18.98 -15.08 4.18
N LEU A 36 -18.40 -13.93 3.82
CA LEU A 36 -18.19 -12.82 4.76
C LEU A 36 -19.49 -12.20 5.26
N GLY A 37 -20.63 -12.51 4.63
CA GLY A 37 -21.95 -12.08 5.11
C GLY A 37 -22.18 -10.57 5.02
N HIS A 38 -21.43 -9.89 4.16
CA HIS A 38 -21.71 -8.50 3.82
C HIS A 38 -23.10 -8.41 3.21
N ALA A 39 -23.87 -7.45 3.71
CA ALA A 39 -25.27 -7.29 3.37
C ALA A 39 -25.54 -5.80 3.23
N GLU A 40 -26.59 -5.47 2.48
CA GLU A 40 -27.04 -4.09 2.34
C GLU A 40 -27.22 -3.46 3.73
N VAL A 41 -26.45 -2.40 3.99
CA VAL A 41 -26.59 -1.56 5.17
C VAL A 41 -27.38 -0.35 4.75
N ARG A 42 -28.42 -0.01 5.51
CA ARG A 42 -29.21 1.20 5.28
C ARG A 42 -29.05 2.18 6.44
N ALA A 43 -29.00 3.45 6.11
CA ALA A 43 -29.02 4.57 7.04
C ALA A 43 -29.91 5.69 6.49
N ASP A 44 -30.36 6.61 7.34
CA ASP A 44 -31.05 7.80 6.87
C ASP A 44 -30.04 8.85 6.37
N PRO A 45 -29.96 9.14 5.05
CA PRO A 45 -29.03 10.13 4.53
C PRO A 45 -29.50 11.57 4.80
N ALA A 46 -30.75 11.79 5.23
CA ALA A 46 -31.26 13.08 5.67
C ALA A 46 -30.95 13.36 7.15
N GLY A 47 -30.67 12.30 7.92
CA GLY A 47 -30.31 12.36 9.33
C GLY A 47 -29.05 13.18 9.63
N ASP A 48 -28.75 13.31 10.92
CA ASP A 48 -27.55 14.03 11.35
C ASP A 48 -26.27 13.19 11.08
N VAL A 49 -25.12 13.85 11.03
CA VAL A 49 -23.84 13.14 10.78
C VAL A 49 -23.49 12.17 11.91
N PRO A 50 -23.65 12.53 13.21
CA PRO A 50 -23.42 11.60 14.31
C PRO A 50 -24.22 10.29 14.23
N GLU A 51 -25.49 10.33 13.85
CA GLU A 51 -26.37 9.17 13.66
C GLU A 51 -25.86 8.29 12.51
N LEU A 52 -25.53 8.90 11.37
CA LEU A 52 -24.95 8.15 10.24
C LEU A 52 -23.63 7.47 10.64
N VAL A 53 -22.77 8.17 11.37
CA VAL A 53 -21.51 7.59 11.88
C VAL A 53 -21.78 6.45 12.86
N ALA A 54 -22.78 6.58 13.73
CA ALA A 54 -23.15 5.52 14.67
C ALA A 54 -23.62 4.24 13.93
N VAL A 55 -24.45 4.39 12.89
CA VAL A 55 -24.88 3.27 12.04
C VAL A 55 -23.69 2.62 11.35
N VAL A 56 -22.78 3.41 10.77
CA VAL A 56 -21.56 2.90 10.12
C VAL A 56 -20.69 2.10 11.10
N ARG A 57 -20.50 2.60 12.32
CA ARG A 57 -19.73 1.90 13.37
C ARG A 57 -20.39 0.61 13.81
N GLU A 58 -21.70 0.65 14.09
CA GLU A 58 -22.47 -0.54 14.51
C GLU A 58 -22.44 -1.64 13.44
N ARG A 59 -22.44 -1.26 12.16
CA ARG A 59 -22.54 -2.17 11.01
C ARG A 59 -21.24 -2.35 10.25
N ALA A 60 -20.09 -1.97 10.83
CA ALA A 60 -18.79 -1.97 10.18
C ALA A 60 -18.39 -3.34 9.57
N ASP A 61 -18.76 -4.45 10.20
CA ASP A 61 -18.48 -5.80 9.66
C ASP A 61 -19.35 -6.19 8.47
N ARG A 62 -20.49 -5.52 8.28
CA ARG A 62 -21.46 -5.84 7.23
C ARG A 62 -21.26 -4.97 5.99
N LEU A 63 -20.58 -3.83 6.13
CA LEU A 63 -20.28 -2.94 5.02
C LEU A 63 -19.31 -3.60 4.04
N GLY A 64 -19.79 -3.75 2.79
CA GLY A 64 -18.99 -4.15 1.64
C GLY A 64 -18.90 -3.02 0.61
N PHE A 65 -18.21 -3.27 -0.49
CA PHE A 65 -18.27 -2.39 -1.66
C PHE A 65 -19.51 -2.71 -2.50
N ASP A 66 -19.86 -1.78 -3.38
CA ASP A 66 -20.97 -1.90 -4.33
C ASP A 66 -20.82 -3.15 -5.24
N SER A 67 -19.59 -3.50 -5.62
CA SER A 67 -19.31 -4.68 -6.45
C SER A 67 -18.47 -5.73 -5.71
N PRO A 68 -18.92 -6.99 -5.61
CA PRO A 68 -18.12 -8.11 -5.10
C PRO A 68 -16.82 -8.35 -5.90
N VAL A 69 -16.83 -8.10 -7.21
CA VAL A 69 -15.64 -8.24 -8.07
C VAL A 69 -14.63 -7.13 -7.77
N GLN A 70 -15.12 -5.89 -7.67
CA GLN A 70 -14.29 -4.76 -7.26
C GLN A 70 -13.67 -5.02 -5.89
N THR A 71 -14.47 -5.56 -4.96
CA THR A 71 -14.02 -5.90 -3.62
C THR A 71 -12.86 -6.89 -3.62
N ALA A 72 -13.03 -8.03 -4.29
CA ALA A 72 -11.98 -9.06 -4.37
C ALA A 72 -10.71 -8.52 -5.04
N THR A 73 -10.88 -7.68 -6.06
CA THR A 73 -9.77 -7.05 -6.79
C THR A 73 -9.01 -6.06 -5.90
N LEU A 74 -9.72 -5.15 -5.23
CA LEU A 74 -9.12 -4.16 -4.33
C LEU A 74 -8.42 -4.83 -3.16
N ALA A 75 -9.05 -5.81 -2.51
CA ALA A 75 -8.45 -6.51 -1.38
C ALA A 75 -7.11 -7.16 -1.75
N LYS A 76 -7.00 -7.74 -2.95
CA LYS A 76 -5.75 -8.32 -3.46
C LYS A 76 -4.73 -7.26 -3.86
N LYS A 77 -5.15 -6.22 -4.58
CA LYS A 77 -4.27 -5.11 -5.02
C LYS A 77 -3.68 -4.35 -3.83
N ARG A 78 -4.49 -4.15 -2.78
CA ARG A 78 -4.21 -3.22 -1.67
C ARG A 78 -3.79 -3.90 -0.38
N LEU A 79 -3.62 -5.22 -0.36
CA LEU A 79 -3.21 -5.96 0.84
C LEU A 79 -1.91 -5.41 1.46
N ARG A 80 -0.99 -4.94 0.61
CA ARG A 80 0.30 -4.38 1.02
C ARG A 80 0.22 -3.04 1.73
N GLU A 81 -0.92 -2.36 1.62
CA GLU A 81 -1.16 -1.11 2.34
C GLU A 81 -1.53 -1.36 3.80
N LEU A 82 -1.95 -2.59 4.14
CA LEU A 82 -2.23 -2.98 5.50
C LEU A 82 -0.94 -3.23 6.26
N PRO A 83 -0.91 -2.88 7.57
CA PRO A 83 0.20 -3.25 8.41
C PRO A 83 0.34 -4.78 8.49
N VAL A 84 1.56 -5.29 8.63
CA VAL A 84 1.83 -6.76 8.57
C VAL A 84 0.96 -7.54 9.56
N ALA A 85 0.75 -7.00 10.77
CA ALA A 85 -0.08 -7.62 11.79
C ALA A 85 -1.55 -7.81 11.37
N GLU A 86 -2.06 -7.02 10.42
CA GLU A 86 -3.44 -7.08 9.95
C GLU A 86 -3.64 -7.92 8.68
N ARG A 87 -2.55 -8.22 7.95
CA ARG A 87 -2.59 -9.13 6.78
C ARG A 87 -2.98 -10.54 7.20
N GLY A 88 -2.42 -11.02 8.30
CA GLY A 88 -2.69 -12.36 8.86
C GLY A 88 -2.34 -13.51 7.91
N PRO A 89 -2.45 -14.78 8.37
CA PRO A 89 -2.13 -15.97 7.56
C PRO A 89 -3.29 -16.43 6.65
N GLY A 90 -4.39 -15.69 6.61
CA GLY A 90 -5.63 -16.06 5.91
C GLY A 90 -5.73 -15.45 4.51
N SER A 91 -6.95 -15.46 3.97
CA SER A 91 -7.21 -14.80 2.69
C SER A 91 -7.01 -13.28 2.77
N ALA A 92 -6.47 -12.73 1.68
CA ALA A 92 -6.33 -11.29 1.49
C ALA A 92 -7.68 -10.55 1.61
N ILE A 93 -8.76 -11.17 1.12
CA ILE A 93 -10.10 -10.62 1.16
C ILE A 93 -10.55 -10.47 2.61
N ALA A 94 -10.57 -11.56 3.38
CA ALA A 94 -10.94 -11.51 4.80
C ALA A 94 -10.05 -10.55 5.63
N ALA A 95 -8.75 -10.50 5.36
CA ALA A 95 -7.83 -9.59 6.05
C ALA A 95 -8.16 -8.12 5.79
N TYR A 96 -8.33 -7.77 4.53
CA TYR A 96 -8.66 -6.43 4.09
C TYR A 96 -10.00 -5.93 4.67
N HIS A 97 -11.04 -6.78 4.68
CA HIS A 97 -12.31 -6.43 5.31
C HIS A 97 -12.21 -6.26 6.82
N ARG A 98 -11.54 -7.16 7.53
CA ARG A 98 -11.34 -7.00 8.99
C ARG A 98 -10.64 -5.68 9.32
N ALA A 99 -9.61 -5.33 8.56
CA ALA A 99 -8.88 -4.09 8.74
C ALA A 99 -9.77 -2.86 8.42
N ALA A 100 -10.59 -2.92 7.36
CA ALA A 100 -11.56 -1.88 7.03
C ALA A 100 -12.59 -1.70 8.16
N SER A 101 -13.20 -2.79 8.63
CA SER A 101 -14.19 -2.76 9.71
C SER A 101 -13.59 -2.26 11.03
N ARG A 102 -12.31 -2.56 11.32
CA ARG A 102 -11.61 -1.96 12.46
C ARG A 102 -11.41 -0.45 12.28
N THR A 103 -11.00 -0.02 11.10
CA THR A 103 -10.84 1.41 10.78
C THR A 103 -12.15 2.18 10.90
N LEU A 104 -13.28 1.60 10.47
CA LEU A 104 -14.59 2.22 10.65
C LEU A 104 -15.03 2.30 12.12
N ARG A 105 -14.78 1.24 12.91
CA ARG A 105 -15.16 1.20 14.33
C ARG A 105 -14.32 2.09 15.22
N ASP A 106 -13.00 2.05 15.04
CA ASP A 106 -12.02 2.59 15.98
C ASP A 106 -11.37 3.88 15.47
N GLY A 107 -11.44 4.12 14.15
CA GLY A 107 -10.92 5.35 13.55
C GLY A 107 -11.71 6.58 13.95
N HIS A 108 -11.08 7.75 13.83
CA HIS A 108 -11.76 9.03 14.01
C HIS A 108 -12.36 9.49 12.68
N VAL A 109 -13.47 10.22 12.74
CA VAL A 109 -14.08 10.84 11.55
C VAL A 109 -13.29 12.09 11.21
N ALA A 110 -12.57 12.06 10.09
CA ALA A 110 -11.69 13.15 9.66
C ALA A 110 -12.44 14.18 8.80
N ALA A 111 -13.41 13.74 8.02
CA ALA A 111 -14.20 14.61 7.14
C ALA A 111 -15.59 14.03 6.88
N HIS A 112 -16.53 14.93 6.56
CA HIS A 112 -17.81 14.58 5.96
C HIS A 112 -18.11 15.56 4.82
N GLN A 113 -18.68 15.06 3.73
CA GLN A 113 -19.10 15.87 2.59
C GLN A 113 -20.45 15.40 2.08
N LYS A 114 -21.33 16.33 1.72
CA LYS A 114 -22.54 16.04 0.97
C LYS A 114 -22.30 16.39 -0.49
N SER A 115 -22.52 15.45 -1.40
CA SER A 115 -22.44 15.69 -2.84
C SER A 115 -23.67 16.48 -3.33
N PRO A 116 -23.61 17.08 -4.53
CA PRO A 116 -24.78 17.72 -5.15
C PRO A 116 -25.96 16.76 -5.36
N ASP A 117 -25.66 15.47 -5.59
CA ASP A 117 -26.66 14.41 -5.82
C ASP A 117 -27.32 13.92 -4.51
N GLY A 118 -26.89 14.44 -3.37
CA GLY A 118 -27.45 14.13 -2.06
C GLY A 118 -26.72 13.03 -1.31
N ASP A 119 -25.77 12.34 -1.95
CA ASP A 119 -24.91 11.35 -1.31
C ASP A 119 -24.07 11.98 -0.19
N ARG A 120 -23.81 11.21 0.86
CA ARG A 120 -22.90 11.60 1.94
C ARG A 120 -21.66 10.74 1.93
N HIS A 121 -20.50 11.39 1.95
CA HIS A 121 -19.21 10.76 2.07
C HIS A 121 -18.66 10.99 3.47
N LEU A 122 -18.26 9.93 4.14
CA LEU A 122 -17.58 9.95 5.44
C LEU A 122 -16.16 9.43 5.28
N LEU A 123 -15.22 10.11 5.92
CA LEU A 123 -13.80 9.75 5.91
C LEU A 123 -13.37 9.35 7.32
N PHE A 124 -12.84 8.13 7.46
CA PHE A 124 -12.31 7.60 8.72
C PHE A 124 -10.81 7.41 8.60
N PHE A 125 -10.07 7.87 9.61
CA PHE A 125 -8.64 7.61 9.75
C PHE A 125 -8.33 6.80 10.99
N ARG A 126 -7.44 5.82 10.83
CA ARG A 126 -6.89 5.02 11.93
C ARG A 126 -5.38 4.90 11.76
N THR A 127 -4.64 5.28 12.80
CA THR A 127 -3.19 5.08 12.87
C THR A 127 -2.91 3.74 13.57
N VAL A 128 -2.01 2.95 12.99
CA VAL A 128 -1.68 1.60 13.46
C VAL A 128 -0.17 1.45 13.52
N GLU A 129 0.33 0.73 14.51
CA GLU A 129 1.75 0.35 14.59
C GLU A 129 2.08 -0.69 13.50
N GLU A 130 3.10 -0.41 12.70
CA GLU A 130 3.65 -1.35 11.72
C GLU A 130 4.85 -2.11 12.28
N ALA A 131 5.68 -1.40 13.04
CA ALA A 131 6.81 -1.91 13.81
C ALA A 131 7.07 -0.93 14.97
N THR A 132 7.92 -1.30 15.93
CA THR A 132 8.30 -0.38 17.02
C THR A 132 8.85 0.93 16.45
N GLY A 133 8.22 2.06 16.82
CA GLY A 133 8.60 3.37 16.32
C GLY A 133 8.17 3.66 14.88
N VAL A 134 7.36 2.80 14.25
CA VAL A 134 6.80 3.02 12.91
C VAL A 134 5.29 2.88 12.95
N THR A 135 4.59 3.93 12.52
CA THR A 135 3.13 3.89 12.37
C THR A 135 2.71 4.14 10.94
N VAL A 136 1.63 3.48 10.52
CA VAL A 136 0.95 3.72 9.25
C VAL A 136 -0.45 4.25 9.52
N THR A 137 -0.90 5.22 8.73
CA THR A 137 -2.28 5.70 8.74
C THR A 137 -3.07 4.99 7.64
N LEU A 138 -4.26 4.49 7.99
CA LEU A 138 -5.22 3.89 7.08
C LEU A 138 -6.44 4.80 6.95
N GLU A 139 -6.99 4.85 5.74
CA GLU A 139 -8.18 5.59 5.35
C GLU A 139 -9.30 4.62 4.97
N ALA A 140 -10.49 4.81 5.51
CA ALA A 140 -11.71 4.21 4.99
C ALA A 140 -12.69 5.30 4.56
N ARG A 141 -13.18 5.21 3.31
CA ARG A 141 -14.23 6.08 2.78
C ARG A 141 -15.54 5.32 2.75
N VAL A 142 -16.58 5.92 3.30
CA VAL A 142 -17.95 5.39 3.25
C VAL A 142 -18.81 6.33 2.45
N ARG A 143 -19.62 5.79 1.55
CA ARG A 143 -20.61 6.51 0.77
C ARG A 143 -22.00 6.05 1.19
N ALA A 144 -22.83 6.96 1.67
CA ALA A 144 -24.24 6.76 1.91
C ALA A 144 -25.03 7.44 0.79
N GLU A 145 -25.72 6.64 -0.01
CA GLU A 145 -26.51 7.10 -1.14
C GLU A 145 -27.76 7.87 -0.69
N SER A 146 -28.28 8.71 -1.57
CA SER A 146 -29.52 9.45 -1.33
C SER A 146 -30.75 8.56 -1.05
N ASP A 147 -30.72 7.29 -1.44
CA ASP A 147 -31.76 6.27 -1.15
C ASP A 147 -31.53 5.48 0.15
N GLY A 148 -30.46 5.85 0.88
CA GLY A 148 -30.08 5.32 2.17
C GLY A 148 -29.19 4.09 2.15
N VAL A 149 -28.78 3.57 0.99
CA VAL A 149 -27.80 2.45 0.94
C VAL A 149 -26.40 2.94 1.30
N VAL A 150 -25.67 2.17 2.11
CA VAL A 150 -24.32 2.53 2.59
C VAL A 150 -23.28 1.53 2.11
N TRP A 151 -22.23 2.04 1.48
CA TRP A 151 -21.13 1.29 0.90
C TRP A 151 -19.78 1.70 1.48
N LEU A 152 -18.88 0.73 1.63
CA LEU A 152 -17.45 1.02 1.69
C LEU A 152 -16.99 1.39 0.27
N ASP A 153 -16.55 2.63 0.10
CA ASP A 153 -16.16 3.18 -1.19
C ASP A 153 -14.67 2.90 -1.49
N SER A 154 -13.83 3.04 -0.47
CA SER A 154 -12.41 2.67 -0.55
C SER A 154 -11.78 2.44 0.81
N PHE A 155 -10.69 1.67 0.82
CA PHE A 155 -9.91 1.39 2.02
C PHE A 155 -8.42 1.22 1.68
N GLY A 156 -7.51 1.70 2.53
CA GLY A 156 -6.07 1.57 2.29
C GLY A 156 -5.29 2.78 2.79
N TRP A 157 -4.22 3.15 2.11
CA TRP A 157 -3.50 4.39 2.40
C TRP A 157 -4.35 5.62 2.05
N PRO A 158 -4.24 6.71 2.85
CA PRO A 158 -4.92 7.95 2.56
C PRO A 158 -4.51 8.53 1.21
N THR A 159 -5.50 9.00 0.45
CA THR A 159 -5.26 9.51 -0.91
C THR A 159 -5.39 11.01 -1.02
N THR A 160 -5.84 11.64 0.06
CA THR A 160 -5.84 13.09 0.28
C THR A 160 -5.23 13.32 1.65
N THR A 161 -3.94 13.65 1.69
CA THR A 161 -3.16 13.64 2.92
C THR A 161 -2.95 15.05 3.46
N ALA A 162 -3.58 15.34 4.59
CA ALA A 162 -3.20 16.44 5.47
C ALA A 162 -2.03 16.07 6.41
N SER A 163 -1.59 14.80 6.39
CA SER A 163 -0.53 14.25 7.23
C SER A 163 0.19 13.09 6.54
N ALA A 164 1.36 12.72 7.06
CA ALA A 164 2.15 11.61 6.54
C ALA A 164 1.41 10.28 6.69
N VAL A 165 1.49 9.43 5.65
CA VAL A 165 0.94 8.08 5.67
C VAL A 165 1.77 7.18 6.59
N TYR A 166 3.11 7.29 6.49
CA TYR A 166 4.05 6.64 7.40
C TYR A 166 4.76 7.66 8.28
N VAL A 167 4.91 7.33 9.55
CA VAL A 167 5.70 8.11 10.52
C VAL A 167 6.73 7.21 11.16
N PHE A 168 7.98 7.66 11.17
CA PHE A 168 9.14 6.99 11.75
C PHE A 168 9.64 7.82 12.94
N THR A 169 9.51 7.31 14.16
CA THR A 169 9.86 8.00 15.42
C THR A 169 10.86 7.25 16.30
N GLY A 170 11.09 5.97 16.02
CA GLY A 170 12.14 5.15 16.63
C GLY A 170 13.56 5.53 16.18
N PRO A 171 14.58 5.04 16.91
CA PRO A 171 15.98 5.24 16.54
C PRO A 171 16.40 4.35 15.37
N GLU A 172 17.30 4.84 14.52
CA GLU A 172 17.74 4.19 13.28
C GLU A 172 18.22 2.74 13.46
N GLY A 173 19.00 2.48 14.52
CA GLY A 173 19.51 1.14 14.80
C GLY A 173 18.40 0.09 15.02
N GLN A 174 17.25 0.49 15.60
CA GLN A 174 16.12 -0.42 15.80
C GLN A 174 15.46 -0.82 14.46
N TYR A 175 15.42 0.10 13.48
CA TYR A 175 14.89 -0.23 12.16
C TYR A 175 15.79 -1.22 11.44
N PHE A 176 17.11 -1.03 11.51
CA PHE A 176 18.05 -1.99 10.90
C PHE A 176 17.92 -3.37 11.53
N ASP A 177 17.88 -3.46 12.86
CA ASP A 177 17.72 -4.74 13.57
C ASP A 177 16.41 -5.43 13.19
N GLN A 178 15.30 -4.68 13.11
CA GLN A 178 14.01 -5.21 12.65
C GLN A 178 14.08 -5.69 11.20
N ALA A 179 14.70 -4.92 10.29
CA ALA A 179 14.85 -5.30 8.90
C ALA A 179 15.61 -6.62 8.75
N VAL A 180 16.72 -6.78 9.47
CA VAL A 180 17.52 -8.02 9.43
C VAL A 180 16.74 -9.20 10.01
N ALA A 181 15.97 -9.00 11.07
CA ALA A 181 15.09 -10.04 11.60
C ALA A 181 14.04 -10.45 10.56
N ASP A 182 13.40 -9.48 9.92
CA ASP A 182 12.38 -9.70 8.88
C ASP A 182 12.93 -10.41 7.64
N LEU A 183 14.16 -10.06 7.22
CA LEU A 183 14.80 -10.71 6.08
C LEU A 183 15.20 -12.16 6.35
N ARG A 184 15.36 -12.55 7.62
CA ARG A 184 15.66 -13.93 8.04
C ARG A 184 14.42 -14.79 8.16
N ASP A 185 13.24 -14.18 8.36
CA ASP A 185 11.97 -14.87 8.48
C ASP A 185 11.19 -14.81 7.16
N ASP A 186 11.16 -15.92 6.43
CA ASP A 186 10.48 -16.00 5.13
C ASP A 186 8.94 -15.92 5.27
N THR A 187 8.40 -15.98 6.49
CA THR A 187 6.97 -15.74 6.76
C THR A 187 6.63 -14.25 6.87
N VAL A 188 7.64 -13.39 7.06
CA VAL A 188 7.47 -11.95 7.09
C VAL A 188 7.46 -11.40 5.66
N PRO A 189 6.47 -10.57 5.30
CA PRO A 189 6.44 -9.91 4.00
C PRO A 189 7.68 -9.07 3.74
N PHE A 190 8.30 -9.29 2.58
CA PHE A 190 9.55 -8.63 2.18
C PHE A 190 9.45 -7.10 2.16
N ASP A 191 8.27 -6.55 1.89
CA ASP A 191 8.04 -5.11 1.87
C ASP A 191 8.20 -4.44 3.24
N ARG A 192 7.92 -5.15 4.34
CA ARG A 192 8.22 -4.61 5.69
C ARG A 192 9.72 -4.47 5.90
N ALA A 193 10.50 -5.48 5.52
CA ALA A 193 11.96 -5.42 5.61
C ALA A 193 12.53 -4.25 4.78
N MET A 194 12.07 -4.08 3.54
CA MET A 194 12.48 -2.98 2.66
C MET A 194 12.15 -1.61 3.28
N LEU A 195 10.97 -1.48 3.88
CA LEU A 195 10.56 -0.26 4.57
C LEU A 195 11.42 0.03 5.81
N MET A 196 11.77 -1.00 6.59
CA MET A 196 12.66 -0.84 7.75
C MET A 196 14.10 -0.47 7.33
N LEU A 197 14.60 -1.01 6.21
CA LEU A 197 15.89 -0.57 5.64
C LEU A 197 15.84 0.89 5.21
N LEU A 198 14.78 1.32 4.53
CA LEU A 198 14.58 2.75 4.23
C LEU A 198 14.59 3.58 5.51
N ALA A 199 13.81 3.19 6.52
CA ALA A 199 13.72 3.88 7.80
C ALA A 199 15.08 4.03 8.49
N SER A 200 15.95 3.02 8.39
CA SER A 200 17.30 3.03 8.95
C SER A 200 18.27 4.02 8.29
N THR A 201 17.87 4.59 7.15
CA THR A 201 18.65 5.59 6.38
C THR A 201 18.05 7.00 6.40
N LEU A 202 16.90 7.18 7.07
CA LEU A 202 16.24 8.50 7.13
C LEU A 202 17.05 9.46 7.99
N GLY A 203 17.27 10.68 7.49
CA GLY A 203 17.97 11.73 8.23
C GLY A 203 19.49 11.54 8.40
N THR A 204 20.06 10.42 7.96
CA THR A 204 21.50 10.13 8.09
C THR A 204 22.20 9.95 6.75
N ALA A 205 22.89 11.02 6.34
CA ALA A 205 23.98 10.93 5.39
C ALA A 205 25.29 11.36 6.07
N PRO A 206 26.32 10.49 6.12
CA PRO A 206 26.32 9.07 5.74
C PRO A 206 25.66 8.15 6.80
N SER A 207 25.19 6.97 6.36
CA SER A 207 24.67 5.92 7.25
C SER A 207 25.70 5.52 8.30
N ALA A 208 25.29 5.47 9.58
CA ALA A 208 26.13 5.06 10.70
C ALA A 208 26.41 3.55 10.77
N LEU A 209 25.94 2.77 9.78
CA LEU A 209 26.10 1.31 9.76
C LEU A 209 27.51 0.90 9.33
N GLU A 210 28.08 -0.08 10.05
CA GLU A 210 29.36 -0.70 9.75
C GLU A 210 29.28 -1.59 8.50
N ASP A 211 30.39 -1.78 7.80
CA ASP A 211 30.43 -2.58 6.55
C ASP A 211 29.95 -4.02 6.76
N GLU A 212 30.27 -4.64 7.91
CA GLU A 212 29.80 -5.98 8.25
C GLU A 212 28.26 -6.08 8.30
N GLN A 213 27.61 -5.04 8.83
CA GLN A 213 26.16 -4.98 8.92
C GLN A 213 25.54 -4.84 7.52
N ARG A 214 26.11 -3.98 6.67
CA ARG A 214 25.68 -3.79 5.28
C ARG A 214 25.79 -5.07 4.48
N ILE A 215 26.94 -5.76 4.58
CA ILE A 215 27.18 -7.05 3.91
C ILE A 215 26.20 -8.12 4.39
N ALA A 216 25.90 -8.18 5.70
CA ALA A 216 24.96 -9.14 6.24
C ALA A 216 23.53 -8.91 5.69
N ALA A 217 23.06 -7.65 5.64
CA ALA A 217 21.77 -7.31 5.05
C ALA A 217 21.73 -7.62 3.55
N ALA A 218 22.77 -7.25 2.80
CA ALA A 218 22.90 -7.55 1.38
C ALA A 218 22.81 -9.06 1.09
N GLY A 219 23.47 -9.89 1.90
CA GLY A 219 23.39 -11.35 1.78
C GLY A 219 21.97 -11.89 1.98
N GLN A 220 21.19 -11.32 2.89
CA GLN A 220 19.79 -11.73 3.10
C GLN A 220 18.86 -11.26 1.98
N ILE A 221 19.07 -10.05 1.44
CA ILE A 221 18.34 -9.56 0.28
C ILE A 221 18.61 -10.45 -0.94
N ALA A 222 19.86 -10.81 -1.18
CA ALA A 222 20.25 -11.70 -2.26
C ALA A 222 19.62 -13.11 -2.12
N ARG A 223 19.52 -13.64 -0.89
CA ARG A 223 18.81 -14.91 -0.59
C ARG A 223 17.34 -14.84 -1.01
N ARG A 224 16.70 -13.68 -0.85
CA ARG A 224 15.30 -13.40 -1.19
C ARG A 224 15.14 -12.73 -2.57
N ARG A 225 16.01 -13.04 -3.54
CA ARG A 225 15.98 -12.43 -4.90
C ARG A 225 14.59 -12.48 -5.57
N GLY A 226 13.84 -13.57 -5.40
CA GLY A 226 12.48 -13.68 -5.95
C GLY A 226 11.53 -12.64 -5.37
N ASP A 227 11.65 -12.35 -4.07
CA ASP A 227 10.84 -11.33 -3.40
C ASP A 227 11.27 -9.91 -3.80
N LEU A 228 12.58 -9.68 -4.03
CA LEU A 228 13.07 -8.42 -4.59
C LEU A 228 12.49 -8.17 -6.00
N GLY A 229 12.43 -9.19 -6.85
CA GLY A 229 11.76 -9.11 -8.15
C GLY A 229 10.26 -8.81 -8.00
N GLY A 230 9.58 -9.43 -7.04
CA GLY A 230 8.19 -9.11 -6.73
C GLY A 230 7.99 -7.67 -6.21
N TYR A 231 8.96 -7.14 -5.48
CA TYR A 231 8.95 -5.76 -4.99
C TYR A 231 9.16 -4.74 -6.13
N LEU A 232 10.05 -5.03 -7.08
CA LEU A 232 10.24 -4.22 -8.29
C LEU A 232 8.97 -4.16 -9.14
N TYR A 233 8.38 -5.33 -9.42
CA TYR A 233 7.10 -5.42 -10.13
C TYR A 233 5.99 -4.61 -9.45
N GLN A 234 5.93 -4.66 -8.11
CA GLN A 234 4.97 -3.85 -7.35
C GLN A 234 5.26 -2.35 -7.45
N THR A 235 6.54 -1.96 -7.41
CA THR A 235 6.95 -0.56 -7.61
C THR A 235 6.49 -0.05 -8.97
N ARG A 236 6.66 -0.85 -10.04
CA ARG A 236 6.17 -0.55 -11.38
C ARG A 236 4.66 -0.38 -11.43
N ASN A 237 3.90 -1.30 -10.83
CA ASN A 237 2.43 -1.19 -10.76
C ASN A 237 1.96 0.11 -10.08
N TYR A 238 2.67 0.57 -9.05
CA TYR A 238 2.37 1.86 -8.43
C TYR A 238 2.78 3.03 -9.34
N ALA A 239 3.94 2.95 -10.00
CA ALA A 239 4.41 3.97 -10.93
C ALA A 239 3.43 4.16 -12.09
N ASP A 240 2.89 3.07 -12.65
CA ASP A 240 1.92 3.12 -13.75
C ASP A 240 0.59 3.78 -13.40
N ALA A 241 0.24 3.79 -12.11
CA ALA A 241 -0.96 4.40 -11.56
C ALA A 241 -0.69 5.70 -10.78
N ALA A 242 0.53 6.24 -10.86
CA ALA A 242 1.00 7.34 -10.00
C ALA A 242 0.28 8.68 -10.22
N PHE A 243 -0.50 8.85 -11.29
CA PHE A 243 -1.30 10.05 -11.50
C PHE A 243 -2.51 10.14 -10.56
N ASP A 244 -2.96 9.02 -10.00
CA ASP A 244 -4.14 8.94 -9.13
C ASP A 244 -3.73 8.62 -7.68
N ARG A 245 -4.38 7.64 -7.04
CA ARG A 245 -4.24 7.29 -5.63
C ARG A 245 -2.91 6.60 -5.29
N ASP A 246 -2.14 6.22 -6.30
CA ASP A 246 -1.00 5.30 -6.17
C ASP A 246 0.36 6.03 -6.12
N TRP A 247 0.35 7.36 -6.25
CA TRP A 247 1.56 8.19 -6.20
C TRP A 247 2.39 7.95 -4.95
N PHE A 248 1.75 7.84 -3.78
CA PHE A 248 2.44 7.67 -2.50
C PHE A 248 3.18 6.34 -2.46
N GLY A 249 2.51 5.26 -2.88
CA GLY A 249 3.11 3.93 -2.98
C GLY A 249 4.28 3.90 -3.95
N ALA A 250 4.14 4.60 -5.08
CA ALA A 250 5.18 4.69 -6.10
C ALA A 250 6.44 5.37 -5.54
N CYS A 251 6.27 6.52 -4.89
CA CYS A 251 7.36 7.25 -4.25
C CYS A 251 8.00 6.45 -3.09
N LEU A 252 7.20 5.84 -2.22
CA LEU A 252 7.70 5.09 -1.07
C LEU A 252 8.49 3.85 -1.51
N TYR A 253 7.95 3.07 -2.43
CA TYR A 253 8.61 1.83 -2.88
C TYR A 253 9.90 2.15 -3.63
N ARG A 254 9.88 3.18 -4.49
CA ARG A 254 11.09 3.64 -5.18
C ARG A 254 12.17 4.15 -4.20
N SER A 255 11.77 4.84 -3.13
CA SER A 255 12.69 5.23 -2.05
C SER A 255 13.31 4.05 -1.32
N ALA A 256 12.54 3.00 -1.04
CA ALA A 256 13.10 1.82 -0.40
C ALA A 256 14.10 1.08 -1.31
N LEU A 257 13.82 1.02 -2.62
CA LEU A 257 14.77 0.48 -3.60
C LEU A 257 16.07 1.30 -3.64
N GLU A 258 15.96 2.63 -3.70
CA GLU A 258 17.14 3.53 -3.71
C GLU A 258 17.98 3.32 -2.44
N ALA A 259 17.34 3.35 -1.27
CA ALA A 259 18.02 3.15 0.00
C ALA A 259 18.76 1.81 0.03
N VAL A 260 18.13 0.74 -0.46
CA VAL A 260 18.73 -0.59 -0.55
C VAL A 260 19.92 -0.64 -1.50
N PHE A 261 19.81 -0.01 -2.67
CA PHE A 261 20.88 0.00 -3.66
C PHE A 261 22.07 0.83 -3.21
N GLU A 262 21.85 2.04 -2.71
CA GLU A 262 22.93 2.95 -2.33
C GLU A 262 23.64 2.49 -1.05
N ASN A 263 22.90 2.00 -0.04
CA ASN A 263 23.47 1.80 1.30
C ASN A 263 23.80 0.34 1.62
N PHE A 264 23.29 -0.65 0.87
CA PHE A 264 23.44 -2.06 1.23
C PHE A 264 24.00 -2.90 0.07
N LEU A 265 23.37 -2.85 -1.11
CA LEU A 265 23.80 -3.68 -2.24
C LEU A 265 24.98 -3.10 -3.01
N GLY A 266 25.06 -1.77 -3.14
CA GLY A 266 26.04 -1.10 -3.98
C GLY A 266 26.09 -1.70 -5.38
N SER A 267 27.29 -2.05 -5.85
CA SER A 267 27.49 -2.66 -7.18
C SER A 267 26.86 -4.05 -7.33
N ALA A 268 26.50 -4.74 -6.24
CA ALA A 268 25.80 -6.03 -6.35
C ALA A 268 24.38 -5.88 -6.91
N ALA A 269 23.78 -4.67 -6.82
CA ALA A 269 22.46 -4.39 -7.39
C ALA A 269 22.39 -4.72 -8.88
N PHE A 270 23.44 -4.39 -9.65
CA PHE A 270 23.54 -4.67 -11.10
C PHE A 270 23.48 -6.17 -11.46
N SER A 271 23.74 -7.06 -10.50
CA SER A 271 23.65 -8.52 -10.72
C SER A 271 22.31 -9.10 -10.27
N LEU A 272 21.57 -8.38 -9.42
CA LEU A 272 20.33 -8.86 -8.81
C LEU A 272 19.09 -8.34 -9.52
N VAL A 273 19.17 -7.12 -10.06
CA VAL A 273 18.06 -6.35 -10.63
C VAL A 273 18.35 -6.00 -12.08
N ASP A 274 17.32 -6.04 -12.92
CA ASP A 274 17.38 -5.47 -14.26
C ASP A 274 17.28 -3.95 -14.16
N MET A 275 18.38 -3.25 -14.47
CA MET A 275 18.40 -1.79 -14.40
C MET A 275 17.47 -1.14 -15.42
N THR A 276 17.15 -1.82 -16.53
CA THR A 276 16.17 -1.31 -17.50
C THR A 276 14.79 -1.21 -16.89
N GLU A 277 14.41 -2.11 -15.97
CA GLU A 277 13.14 -2.02 -15.25
C GLU A 277 13.08 -0.78 -14.33
N LEU A 278 14.19 -0.42 -13.70
CA LEU A 278 14.27 0.80 -12.89
C LEU A 278 14.21 2.07 -13.74
N ASP A 279 14.86 2.07 -14.89
CA ASP A 279 14.80 3.20 -15.82
C ASP A 279 13.36 3.41 -16.33
N GLU A 280 12.62 2.33 -16.61
CA GLU A 280 11.20 2.37 -16.98
C GLU A 280 10.34 2.95 -15.83
N ILE A 281 10.56 2.50 -14.59
CA ILE A 281 9.88 3.06 -13.40
C ILE A 281 10.16 4.56 -13.31
N ASP A 282 11.43 4.97 -13.37
CA ASP A 282 11.83 6.37 -13.23
C ASP A 282 11.27 7.24 -14.37
N GLN A 283 11.21 6.72 -15.60
CA GLN A 283 10.54 7.40 -16.71
C GLN A 283 9.06 7.59 -16.40
N ARG A 284 8.37 6.54 -15.96
CA ARG A 284 6.94 6.61 -15.66
C ARG A 284 6.61 7.60 -14.54
N LEU A 285 7.43 7.64 -13.50
CA LEU A 285 7.31 8.61 -12.41
C LEU A 285 7.49 10.06 -12.91
N ARG A 286 8.45 10.33 -13.80
CA ARG A 286 8.61 11.67 -14.39
C ARG A 286 7.39 12.11 -15.19
N GLU A 287 6.77 11.18 -15.91
CA GLU A 287 5.58 11.44 -16.72
C GLU A 287 4.34 11.70 -15.86
N LEU A 288 4.10 10.90 -14.83
CA LEU A 288 2.81 10.86 -14.12
C LEU A 288 2.76 11.66 -12.82
N LEU A 289 3.88 11.80 -12.10
CA LEU A 289 3.88 12.50 -10.80
C LEU A 289 3.49 13.99 -10.86
N PRO A 290 3.79 14.75 -11.93
CA PRO A 290 3.33 16.14 -12.03
C PRO A 290 1.82 16.32 -11.93
N GLU A 291 1.03 15.29 -12.26
CA GLU A 291 -0.44 15.32 -12.20
C GLU A 291 -0.98 14.79 -10.85
N ALA A 292 -0.13 14.19 -10.01
CA ALA A 292 -0.54 13.54 -8.78
C ALA A 292 -1.21 14.51 -7.79
N PRO A 293 -2.23 14.06 -7.02
CA PRO A 293 -2.87 14.84 -5.95
C PRO A 293 -2.01 14.93 -4.68
N ALA A 294 -0.70 15.03 -4.82
CA ALA A 294 0.24 14.96 -3.71
C ALA A 294 0.29 16.26 -2.91
N SER A 295 0.66 16.12 -1.64
CA SER A 295 0.85 17.21 -0.70
C SER A 295 2.18 17.02 0.02
N THR A 296 2.89 18.11 0.29
CA THR A 296 4.14 18.10 1.07
C THR A 296 3.95 17.46 2.45
N ALA A 297 2.75 17.57 3.02
CA ALA A 297 2.41 16.97 4.31
C ALA A 297 2.42 15.43 4.29
N ALA A 298 2.33 14.79 3.12
CA ALA A 298 2.40 13.33 3.02
C ALA A 298 3.83 12.77 3.01
N VAL A 299 4.83 13.60 2.70
CA VAL A 299 6.22 13.16 2.59
C VAL A 299 6.72 12.75 3.97
N PRO A 300 7.22 11.51 4.16
CA PRO A 300 7.76 11.10 5.45
C PRO A 300 8.94 12.00 5.88
N VAL A 301 9.01 12.31 7.17
CA VAL A 301 10.09 13.13 7.75
C VAL A 301 11.43 12.42 7.56
N GLY A 302 12.46 13.19 7.18
CA GLY A 302 13.82 12.67 6.98
C GLY A 302 14.06 12.01 5.63
N MET A 303 13.07 12.04 4.72
CA MET A 303 13.24 11.53 3.36
C MET A 303 14.39 12.26 2.65
N PRO A 304 15.34 11.53 2.02
CA PRO A 304 16.48 12.16 1.37
C PRO A 304 16.10 13.13 0.24
N ALA A 305 16.81 14.25 0.15
CA ALA A 305 16.51 15.29 -0.84
C ALA A 305 16.76 14.83 -2.28
N HIS A 306 17.64 13.85 -2.50
CA HIS A 306 17.91 13.30 -3.84
C HIS A 306 16.85 12.30 -4.32
N HIS A 307 15.90 11.90 -3.46
CA HIS A 307 14.69 11.16 -3.84
C HIS A 307 13.71 12.08 -4.57
N TRP A 308 14.12 12.54 -5.75
CA TRP A 308 13.51 13.62 -6.54
C TRP A 308 12.02 13.41 -6.81
N TRP A 309 11.55 12.15 -6.89
CA TRP A 309 10.14 11.82 -7.14
C TRP A 309 9.20 12.43 -6.09
N TRP A 310 9.61 12.54 -4.82
CA TRP A 310 8.79 13.22 -3.81
C TRP A 310 8.61 14.70 -4.13
N GLN A 311 9.67 15.36 -4.61
CA GLN A 311 9.62 16.77 -5.00
C GLN A 311 8.77 16.96 -6.25
N THR A 312 8.93 16.10 -7.25
CA THR A 312 8.11 16.12 -8.48
C THR A 312 6.63 15.94 -8.17
N ALA A 313 6.28 15.02 -7.26
CA ALA A 313 4.88 14.79 -6.90
C ALA A 313 4.23 16.03 -6.27
N VAL A 314 4.94 16.73 -5.38
CA VAL A 314 4.39 17.84 -4.59
C VAL A 314 4.58 19.22 -5.23
N GLN A 315 5.33 19.32 -6.33
CA GLN A 315 5.49 20.55 -7.11
C GLN A 315 4.22 20.80 -7.93
N ARG A 316 3.42 21.76 -7.48
CA ARG A 316 2.28 22.33 -8.21
C ARG A 316 2.42 23.85 -8.32
#